data_AF-A0A7X2TDG5-F1
#
_entry.id   AF-A0A7X2TDG5-F1
#
_cell.length_a   1.000
_cell.length_b   1.000
_cell.length_c   1.000
_cell.angle_alpha   90.00
_cell.angle_beta   90.00
_cell.angle_gamma   90.00
#
_symmetry.space_group_name_H-M   'P 1'
#
loop_
_entity.id
_entity.type
_entity.pdbx_description
1 polymer ?
#
loop_
_entity_poly.entity_id
_entity_poly.type
_entity_poly.pdbx_seq_one_letter_code
_entity_poly.pdbx_strand_id
1 'polypeptide(L)'
;MALTSRKAKQTMKKKKIMTIALALSVVSIIAAGGSLAYFTDKDQKENVFIMGNVDIELEEQFQQDSKLIPGGENMNLVEKMVDVKNAGSEDAYVRVHIGVPKAADPCIHLVKGKAPDSISYPWVWSDETYDVTYENKDYTVHMATYQRRMAEEGKTVIPAIEAVYMDSAVTNTTISELKDYGAVADGKLDIKVMAEGVQAEGFGDAESAFAAAFGEISETNNPFTGYSK
;
A
#
# COMPACT_ATOMS: atom_id res chain seq x y z
N MET A 1 104.84 6.34 17.91
CA MET A 1 104.47 4.94 18.20
C MET A 1 102.94 4.91 18.28
N ALA A 2 102.29 4.17 17.36
CA ALA A 2 101.00 3.45 17.50
C ALA A 2 99.84 4.09 18.30
N LEU A 3 98.56 4.07 17.94
CA LEU A 3 97.72 3.44 16.91
C LEU A 3 96.26 3.83 17.30
N THR A 4 95.37 4.12 16.33
CA THR A 4 93.90 3.83 16.31
C THR A 4 92.96 4.30 17.47
N SER A 5 91.65 4.56 17.35
CA SER A 5 90.61 4.37 16.33
C SER A 5 89.32 5.18 16.65
N ARG A 6 88.54 5.49 15.60
CA ARG A 6 87.06 5.44 15.43
C ARG A 6 86.06 6.28 16.28
N LYS A 7 85.43 7.24 15.56
CA LYS A 7 83.98 7.57 15.36
C LYS A 7 82.95 7.46 16.50
N ALA A 8 82.21 8.56 16.73
CA ALA A 8 80.73 8.72 16.61
C ALA A 8 80.34 10.23 16.76
N LYS A 9 79.78 10.90 15.73
CA LYS A 9 78.37 11.40 15.59
C LYS A 9 77.77 12.00 16.90
N GLN A 10 77.15 13.18 16.98
CA GLN A 10 76.49 14.03 15.99
C GLN A 10 76.18 15.44 16.59
N THR A 11 76.60 16.48 15.86
CA THR A 11 76.01 17.80 15.56
C THR A 11 75.13 18.58 16.58
N MET A 12 75.57 19.82 16.92
CA MET A 12 74.74 21.04 16.96
C MET A 12 75.60 22.24 16.46
N LYS A 13 75.26 22.84 15.30
CA LYS A 13 75.87 24.08 14.73
C LYS A 13 75.05 25.29 15.21
N LYS A 14 75.54 26.18 16.07
CA LYS A 14 76.33 27.43 15.82
C LYS A 14 75.56 28.62 15.18
N LYS A 15 75.32 29.63 16.05
CA LYS A 15 75.59 31.09 15.92
C LYS A 15 74.47 32.08 15.46
N LYS A 16 74.37 33.16 16.24
CA LYS A 16 73.55 34.40 16.12
C LYS A 16 74.10 35.36 15.04
N ILE A 17 73.23 36.15 14.38
CA ILE A 17 73.38 37.49 13.71
C ILE A 17 71.94 37.85 13.24
N MET A 18 71.12 38.80 13.73
CA MET A 18 71.15 40.29 13.81
C MET A 18 71.23 41.08 12.47
N THR A 19 70.04 41.47 11.97
CA THR A 19 69.63 42.83 11.49
C THR A 19 69.78 43.29 9.99
N ILE A 20 68.65 43.86 9.48
CA ILE A 20 68.38 44.96 8.49
C ILE A 20 68.28 44.69 6.97
N ALA A 21 67.05 44.86 6.43
CA ALA A 21 66.60 45.82 5.39
C ALA A 21 65.24 45.32 4.83
N LEU A 22 64.14 46.06 4.64
CA LEU A 22 63.97 47.45 4.25
C LEU A 22 62.54 47.88 4.61
N ALA A 23 62.41 49.06 5.22
CA ALA A 23 61.16 49.76 5.42
C ALA A 23 60.68 50.39 4.10
N LEU A 24 59.41 50.20 3.74
CA LEU A 24 58.62 51.21 3.02
C LEU A 24 57.24 51.30 3.68
N SER A 25 57.06 52.44 4.32
CA SER A 25 55.88 52.97 4.98
C SER A 25 54.72 53.27 4.03
N VAL A 26 53.49 52.98 4.45
CA VAL A 26 52.36 53.91 4.24
C VAL A 26 51.57 54.02 5.56
N VAL A 27 51.90 55.09 6.28
CA VAL A 27 51.02 56.05 6.95
C VAL A 27 49.72 55.53 7.60
N SER A 28 49.70 55.67 8.93
CA SER A 28 48.54 55.63 9.82
C SER A 28 47.47 56.70 9.51
N ILE A 29 46.20 56.29 9.43
CA ILE A 29 45.06 57.14 9.86
C ILE A 29 44.23 56.35 10.88
N ILE A 30 43.87 57.10 11.92
CA ILE A 30 43.33 56.71 13.22
C ILE A 30 41.80 56.58 13.17
N ALA A 31 41.28 55.63 13.97
CA ALA A 31 39.94 55.56 14.56
C ALA A 31 38.69 55.49 13.66
N ALA A 32 38.29 54.27 13.32
CA ALA A 32 36.91 53.79 13.51
C ALA A 32 36.91 52.26 13.33
N GLY A 33 36.68 51.53 14.43
CA GLY A 33 36.35 50.10 14.43
C GLY A 33 37.36 49.19 13.75
N GLY A 34 38.16 48.46 14.53
CA GLY A 34 38.69 47.19 14.03
C GLY A 34 37.49 46.38 13.55
N SER A 35 37.31 46.26 12.23
CA SER A 35 36.30 45.36 11.69
C SER A 35 36.75 43.97 12.12
N LEU A 36 36.12 43.45 13.17
CA LEU A 36 36.29 42.06 13.58
C LEU A 36 36.17 41.23 12.30
N ALA A 37 37.24 40.54 11.91
CA ALA A 37 37.06 39.39 11.05
C ALA A 37 36.25 38.40 11.90
N TYR A 38 34.92 38.39 11.72
CA TYR A 38 34.06 37.43 12.38
C TYR A 38 34.32 36.08 11.72
N PHE A 39 35.03 35.19 12.42
CA PHE A 39 35.04 33.77 12.06
C PHE A 39 33.59 33.29 12.10
N THR A 40 32.99 33.09 10.93
CA THR A 40 31.65 32.52 10.80
C THR A 40 31.80 31.15 10.16
N ASP A 41 31.20 30.16 10.80
CA ASP A 41 31.10 28.78 10.33
C ASP A 41 29.62 28.50 9.99
N LYS A 42 29.38 27.72 8.95
CA LYS A 42 28.04 27.29 8.55
C LYS A 42 28.05 25.77 8.41
N ASP A 43 27.45 25.11 9.39
CA ASP A 43 27.21 23.67 9.40
C ASP A 43 25.82 23.39 8.80
N GLN A 44 25.72 22.39 7.93
CA GLN A 44 24.45 21.91 7.37
C GLN A 44 24.41 20.39 7.53
N LYS A 45 23.34 19.89 8.16
CA LYS A 45 23.03 18.47 8.20
C LYS A 45 21.95 18.15 7.17
N GLU A 46 22.19 17.13 6.37
CA GLU A 46 21.16 16.54 5.53
C GLU A 46 20.20 15.74 6.41
N ASN A 47 18.93 16.14 6.43
CA ASN A 47 17.84 15.36 6.99
C ASN A 47 17.04 14.82 5.82
N VAL A 48 17.12 13.50 5.60
CA VAL A 48 16.32 12.81 4.60
C VAL A 48 15.20 12.07 5.33
N PHE A 49 13.96 12.29 4.88
CA PHE A 49 12.78 11.58 5.37
C PHE A 49 12.46 10.42 4.42
N ILE A 50 12.11 9.26 4.97
CA ILE A 50 11.51 8.16 4.21
C ILE A 50 10.00 8.40 4.23
N MET A 51 9.37 8.42 3.04
CA MET A 51 7.92 8.49 2.93
C MET A 51 7.35 7.08 3.09
N GLY A 52 6.36 6.92 3.98
CA GLY A 52 5.60 5.68 4.08
C GLY A 52 4.74 5.45 2.83
N ASN A 53 4.43 4.19 2.56
CA ASN A 53 3.60 3.76 1.43
C ASN A 53 2.59 2.70 1.87
N VAL A 54 1.33 2.91 1.52
CA VAL A 54 0.30 1.87 1.60
C VAL A 54 0.11 1.31 0.20
N ASP A 55 0.36 0.02 0.05
CA ASP A 55 0.21 -0.69 -1.22
C ASP A 55 -0.38 -2.06 -0.93
N ILE A 56 -1.33 -2.49 -1.75
CA ILE A 56 -2.04 -3.75 -1.55
C ILE A 56 -2.11 -4.54 -2.84
N GLU A 57 -1.94 -5.85 -2.71
CA GLU A 57 -2.06 -6.82 -3.79
C GLU A 57 -3.33 -7.64 -3.57
N LEU A 58 -4.23 -7.62 -4.56
CA LEU A 58 -5.37 -8.52 -4.63
C LEU A 58 -4.90 -9.86 -5.20
N GLU A 59 -5.06 -10.93 -4.44
CA GLU A 59 -4.73 -12.29 -4.87
C GLU A 59 -6.00 -13.11 -5.06
N GLU A 60 -6.19 -13.63 -6.28
CA GLU A 60 -7.34 -14.47 -6.61
C GLU A 60 -6.90 -15.88 -7.00
N GLN A 61 -7.51 -16.89 -6.37
CA GLN A 61 -7.41 -18.28 -6.81
C GLN A 61 -8.71 -18.66 -7.51
N PHE A 62 -8.68 -18.66 -8.84
CA PHE A 62 -9.85 -18.96 -9.66
C PHE A 62 -9.44 -19.71 -10.94
N GLN A 63 -10.12 -20.82 -11.22
CA GLN A 63 -9.96 -21.53 -12.48
C GLN A 63 -10.84 -20.84 -13.54
N GLN A 64 -10.19 -20.16 -14.48
CA GLN A 64 -10.88 -19.52 -15.61
C GLN A 64 -11.72 -20.52 -16.41
N ASP A 65 -12.84 -20.02 -16.94
CA ASP A 65 -13.85 -20.79 -17.69
C ASP A 65 -14.49 -21.95 -16.88
N SER A 66 -14.43 -21.91 -15.55
CA SER A 66 -15.15 -22.84 -14.68
C SER A 66 -16.65 -22.80 -14.96
N LYS A 67 -17.26 -23.98 -15.04
CA LYS A 67 -18.68 -24.10 -15.36
C LYS A 67 -19.52 -23.83 -14.11
N LEU A 68 -20.22 -22.70 -14.10
CA LEU A 68 -21.21 -22.39 -13.09
C LEU A 68 -22.57 -22.98 -13.49
N ILE A 69 -23.06 -23.96 -12.73
CA ILE A 69 -24.36 -24.60 -12.95
C ILE A 69 -25.23 -24.50 -11.70
N PRO A 70 -26.57 -24.57 -11.82
CA PRO A 70 -27.48 -24.48 -10.69
C PRO A 70 -27.15 -25.51 -9.60
N GLY A 71 -27.15 -25.08 -8.34
CA GLY A 71 -26.72 -25.85 -7.18
C GLY A 71 -26.98 -25.12 -5.87
N GLY A 72 -26.06 -25.24 -4.93
CA GLY A 72 -26.18 -24.65 -3.59
C GLY A 72 -24.85 -24.66 -2.84
N GLU A 73 -24.87 -24.20 -1.59
CA GLU A 73 -23.66 -24.10 -0.76
C GLU A 73 -22.93 -25.46 -0.53
N ASN A 74 -23.59 -26.58 -0.80
CA ASN A 74 -23.01 -27.93 -0.71
C ASN A 74 -23.00 -28.68 -2.06
N MET A 75 -23.29 -28.01 -3.18
CA MET A 75 -23.44 -28.64 -4.49
C MET A 75 -23.09 -27.67 -5.62
N ASN A 76 -22.23 -28.10 -6.55
CA ASN A 76 -21.85 -27.31 -7.74
C ASN A 76 -21.21 -25.95 -7.40
N LEU A 77 -20.44 -25.90 -6.30
CA LEU A 77 -19.61 -24.73 -6.00
C LEU A 77 -18.50 -24.59 -7.03
N VAL A 78 -18.22 -23.34 -7.39
CA VAL A 78 -17.03 -22.98 -8.15
C VAL A 78 -16.09 -22.24 -7.21
N GLU A 79 -14.90 -22.80 -6.99
CA GLU A 79 -13.87 -22.19 -6.15
C GLU A 79 -13.44 -20.84 -6.72
N LYS A 80 -13.43 -19.83 -5.85
CA LYS A 80 -12.95 -18.48 -6.12
C LYS A 80 -12.49 -17.90 -4.79
N MET A 81 -11.21 -18.03 -4.48
CA MET A 81 -10.65 -17.45 -3.27
C MET A 81 -10.19 -16.03 -3.53
N VAL A 82 -10.59 -15.10 -2.64
CA VAL A 82 -10.21 -13.68 -2.70
C VAL A 82 -9.44 -13.33 -1.44
N ASP A 83 -8.13 -13.11 -1.61
CA ASP A 83 -7.22 -12.67 -0.56
C ASP A 83 -6.64 -11.29 -0.85
N VAL A 84 -6.15 -10.62 0.19
CA VAL A 84 -5.43 -9.36 0.05
C VAL A 84 -4.12 -9.45 0.83
N LYS A 85 -3.04 -8.99 0.20
CA LYS A 85 -1.72 -8.84 0.79
C LYS A 85 -1.35 -7.36 0.90
N ASN A 86 -0.71 -6.95 1.99
CA ASN A 86 -0.08 -5.64 2.11
C ASN A 86 1.34 -5.74 1.55
N ALA A 87 1.60 -5.05 0.44
CA ALA A 87 2.91 -4.91 -0.18
C ALA A 87 3.56 -3.54 0.11
N GLY A 88 2.89 -2.70 0.91
CA GLY A 88 3.38 -1.41 1.36
C GLY A 88 4.31 -1.51 2.57
N SER A 89 4.93 -0.38 2.91
CA SER A 89 5.80 -0.25 4.08
C SER A 89 5.04 0.00 5.38
N GLU A 90 3.80 0.48 5.28
CA GLU A 90 2.99 0.82 6.45
C GLU A 90 1.93 -0.24 6.72
N ASP A 91 1.60 -0.41 8.01
CA ASP A 91 0.44 -1.19 8.39
C ASP A 91 -0.84 -0.59 7.79
N ALA A 92 -1.70 -1.45 7.25
CA ALA A 92 -2.90 -1.07 6.54
C ALA A 92 -4.15 -1.80 7.05
N TYR A 93 -5.30 -1.18 6.89
CA TYR A 93 -6.59 -1.86 6.85
C TYR A 93 -6.97 -2.09 5.39
N VAL A 94 -7.64 -3.21 5.12
CA VAL A 94 -8.03 -3.59 3.76
C VAL A 94 -9.52 -3.85 3.66
N ARG A 95 -10.07 -3.60 2.47
CA ARG A 95 -11.48 -3.81 2.15
C ARG A 95 -11.58 -4.32 0.72
N VAL A 96 -12.50 -5.25 0.51
CA VAL A 96 -12.81 -5.79 -0.82
C VAL A 96 -14.21 -5.40 -1.26
N HIS A 97 -14.35 -5.25 -2.56
CA HIS A 97 -15.57 -4.90 -3.26
C HIS A 97 -15.80 -5.94 -4.35
N ILE A 98 -16.84 -6.76 -4.20
CA ILE A 98 -17.13 -7.88 -5.10
C ILE A 98 -18.39 -7.54 -5.90
N GLY A 99 -18.19 -7.22 -7.17
CA GLY A 99 -19.24 -6.91 -8.11
C GLY A 99 -19.80 -8.16 -8.77
N VAL A 100 -21.05 -8.49 -8.48
CA VAL A 100 -21.84 -9.50 -9.20
C VAL A 100 -22.68 -8.78 -10.25
N PRO A 101 -22.76 -9.26 -11.51
CA PRO A 101 -23.61 -8.61 -12.50
C PRO A 101 -25.03 -8.45 -11.97
N LYS A 102 -25.56 -7.23 -12.04
CA LYS A 102 -26.76 -6.82 -11.30
C LYS A 102 -27.97 -7.72 -11.54
N ALA A 103 -28.21 -8.11 -12.78
CA ALA A 103 -29.31 -9.01 -13.11
C ALA A 103 -29.10 -10.45 -12.60
N ALA A 104 -27.85 -10.87 -12.37
CA ALA A 104 -27.51 -12.18 -11.86
C ALA A 104 -27.37 -12.23 -10.33
N ASP A 105 -27.18 -11.09 -9.66
CA ASP A 105 -27.03 -10.99 -8.20
C ASP A 105 -28.10 -11.78 -7.40
N PRO A 106 -29.40 -11.76 -7.77
CA PRO A 106 -30.41 -12.52 -7.03
C PRO A 106 -30.25 -14.04 -7.09
N CYS A 107 -29.45 -14.57 -8.02
CA CYS A 107 -29.28 -16.00 -8.23
C CYS A 107 -27.83 -16.48 -8.16
N ILE A 108 -26.88 -15.59 -7.88
CA ILE A 108 -25.47 -15.90 -7.68
C ILE A 108 -25.12 -15.58 -6.24
N HIS A 109 -24.61 -16.58 -5.52
CA HIS A 109 -24.27 -16.45 -4.11
C HIS A 109 -22.77 -16.50 -3.90
N LEU A 110 -22.27 -15.56 -3.09
CA LEU A 110 -20.90 -15.51 -2.62
C LEU A 110 -20.76 -16.36 -1.35
N VAL A 111 -19.86 -17.35 -1.38
CA VAL A 111 -19.56 -18.19 -0.22
C VAL A 111 -18.42 -17.55 0.56
N LYS A 112 -18.75 -16.99 1.72
CA LYS A 112 -17.79 -16.35 2.62
C LYS A 112 -16.75 -17.36 3.10
N GLY A 113 -15.49 -16.92 3.22
CA GLY A 113 -14.43 -17.79 3.73
C GLY A 113 -14.74 -18.32 5.12
N LYS A 114 -14.44 -19.59 5.38
CA LYS A 114 -14.71 -20.22 6.68
C LYS A 114 -13.54 -20.04 7.63
N ALA A 115 -13.81 -19.40 8.77
CA ALA A 115 -12.85 -19.35 9.86
C ALA A 115 -12.80 -20.70 10.59
N PRO A 116 -11.62 -21.24 10.93
CA PRO A 116 -11.54 -22.35 11.87
C PRO A 116 -12.01 -21.90 13.25
N ASP A 117 -12.52 -22.83 14.08
CA ASP A 117 -13.07 -22.55 15.43
C ASP A 117 -12.12 -21.77 16.35
N SER A 118 -10.81 -21.83 16.08
CA SER A 118 -9.77 -21.15 16.85
C SER A 118 -9.58 -19.67 16.49
N ILE A 119 -10.26 -19.16 15.46
CA ILE A 119 -10.05 -17.82 14.91
C ILE A 119 -11.41 -17.17 14.66
N SER A 120 -11.63 -15.97 15.22
CA SER A 120 -12.80 -15.16 14.84
C SER A 120 -12.70 -14.75 13.37
N TYR A 121 -13.77 -14.94 12.60
CA TYR A 121 -13.85 -14.49 11.21
C TYR A 121 -13.57 -12.97 11.15
N PRO A 122 -12.52 -12.54 10.42
CA PRO A 122 -12.00 -11.17 10.51
C PRO A 122 -12.68 -10.19 9.56
N TRP A 123 -13.57 -10.67 8.69
CA TRP A 123 -14.29 -9.84 7.73
C TRP A 123 -15.65 -9.44 8.28
N VAL A 124 -15.92 -8.14 8.26
CA VAL A 124 -17.26 -7.59 8.48
C VAL A 124 -17.83 -7.25 7.12
N TRP A 125 -18.92 -7.93 6.77
CA TRP A 125 -19.67 -7.68 5.54
C TRP A 125 -20.67 -6.57 5.78
N SER A 126 -20.77 -5.64 4.84
CA SER A 126 -21.82 -4.63 4.83
C SER A 126 -23.18 -5.29 4.56
N ASP A 127 -24.21 -4.85 5.28
CA ASP A 127 -25.61 -5.19 4.94
C ASP A 127 -26.11 -4.39 3.72
N GLU A 128 -25.44 -3.27 3.42
CA GLU A 128 -25.71 -2.44 2.26
C GLU A 128 -24.84 -2.83 1.08
N THR A 129 -25.45 -2.85 -0.10
CA THR A 129 -24.78 -2.94 -1.40
C THR A 129 -24.91 -1.61 -2.13
N TYR A 130 -24.08 -1.41 -3.15
CA TYR A 130 -24.24 -0.29 -4.09
C TYR A 130 -24.14 -0.81 -5.52
N ASP A 131 -24.77 -0.08 -6.44
CA ASP A 131 -24.72 -0.41 -7.85
C ASP A 131 -23.66 0.42 -8.57
N VAL A 132 -23.04 -0.17 -9.59
CA VAL A 132 -22.07 0.53 -10.45
C VAL A 132 -22.13 0.02 -11.88
N THR A 133 -22.03 0.94 -12.85
CA THR A 133 -21.77 0.58 -14.24
C THR A 133 -20.26 0.59 -14.47
N TYR A 134 -19.69 -0.58 -14.79
CA TYR A 134 -18.27 -0.76 -15.07
C TYR A 134 -18.09 -1.56 -16.36
N GLU A 135 -17.22 -1.10 -17.27
CA GLU A 135 -16.99 -1.74 -18.58
C GLU A 135 -18.30 -2.00 -19.39
N ASN A 136 -19.25 -1.06 -19.36
CA ASN A 136 -20.59 -1.16 -19.97
C ASN A 136 -21.46 -2.30 -19.42
N LYS A 137 -21.23 -2.76 -18.20
CA LYS A 137 -22.07 -3.72 -17.49
C LYS A 137 -22.42 -3.20 -16.11
N ASP A 138 -23.66 -3.43 -15.68
CA ASP A 138 -24.12 -3.07 -14.35
C ASP A 138 -23.82 -4.20 -13.35
N TYR A 139 -23.28 -3.83 -12.20
CA TYR A 139 -22.96 -4.72 -11.09
C TYR A 139 -23.64 -4.24 -9.82
N THR A 140 -24.07 -5.19 -8.99
CA THR A 140 -24.35 -4.97 -7.57
C THR A 140 -23.11 -5.38 -6.79
N VAL A 141 -22.59 -4.48 -5.96
CA VAL A 141 -21.32 -4.63 -5.28
C VAL A 141 -21.54 -4.94 -3.80
N HIS A 142 -20.96 -6.06 -3.37
CA HIS A 142 -20.91 -6.48 -1.97
C HIS A 142 -19.57 -6.09 -1.36
N MET A 143 -19.61 -5.46 -0.20
CA MET A 143 -18.42 -4.93 0.47
C MET A 143 -18.10 -5.72 1.73
N ALA A 144 -16.81 -6.05 1.92
CA ALA A 144 -16.31 -6.66 3.13
C ALA A 144 -15.04 -5.96 3.61
N THR A 145 -15.02 -5.53 4.88
CA THR A 145 -13.87 -4.86 5.50
C THR A 145 -13.16 -5.82 6.44
N TYR A 146 -11.85 -5.99 6.24
CA TYR A 146 -11.00 -6.80 7.09
C TYR A 146 -10.62 -6.02 8.35
N GLN A 147 -11.06 -6.48 9.51
CA GLN A 147 -10.98 -5.73 10.77
C GLN A 147 -9.59 -5.81 11.44
N ARG A 148 -8.70 -6.67 10.95
CA ARG A 148 -7.35 -6.79 11.52
C ARG A 148 -6.41 -5.84 10.81
N ARG A 149 -5.62 -5.11 11.59
CA ARG A 149 -4.46 -4.38 11.10
C ARG A 149 -3.51 -5.36 10.40
N MET A 150 -3.17 -5.07 9.15
CA MET A 150 -2.30 -5.86 8.32
C MET A 150 -0.92 -5.21 8.29
N ALA A 151 0.07 -5.87 8.90
CA ALA A 151 1.45 -5.40 8.87
C ALA A 151 2.05 -5.45 7.45
N GLU A 152 3.21 -4.82 7.25
CA GLU A 152 4.04 -4.99 6.04
C GLU A 152 4.21 -6.48 5.71
N GLU A 153 4.06 -6.83 4.42
CA GLU A 153 4.06 -8.21 3.89
C GLU A 153 2.98 -9.14 4.48
N GLY A 154 2.06 -8.60 5.28
CA GLY A 154 0.94 -9.33 5.86
C GLY A 154 -0.07 -9.75 4.80
N LYS A 155 -0.78 -10.86 5.04
CA LYS A 155 -1.84 -11.36 4.18
C LYS A 155 -3.09 -11.70 5.01
N THR A 156 -4.26 -11.64 4.38
CA THR A 156 -5.52 -12.15 4.94
C THR A 156 -5.35 -13.61 5.37
N VAL A 157 -5.77 -13.93 6.60
CA VAL A 157 -5.66 -15.31 7.13
C VAL A 157 -6.80 -16.21 6.68
N ILE A 158 -7.91 -15.62 6.25
CA ILE A 158 -9.10 -16.26 5.70
C ILE A 158 -9.51 -15.39 4.51
N PRO A 159 -9.81 -15.96 3.34
CA PRO A 159 -10.21 -15.18 2.18
C PRO A 159 -11.59 -14.54 2.43
N ALA A 160 -11.88 -13.43 1.75
CA ALA A 160 -13.20 -12.80 1.84
C ALA A 160 -14.29 -13.79 1.39
N ILE A 161 -14.10 -14.38 0.21
CA ILE A 161 -14.91 -15.48 -0.31
C ILE A 161 -14.02 -16.67 -0.63
N GLU A 162 -14.54 -17.89 -0.51
CA GLU A 162 -13.85 -19.13 -0.91
C GLU A 162 -14.44 -19.75 -2.19
N ALA A 163 -15.71 -19.44 -2.50
CA ALA A 163 -16.41 -19.98 -3.64
C ALA A 163 -17.60 -19.10 -4.05
N VAL A 164 -18.20 -19.46 -5.19
CA VAL A 164 -19.49 -18.95 -5.64
C VAL A 164 -20.38 -20.12 -6.07
N TYR A 165 -21.70 -19.95 -5.98
CA TYR A 165 -22.65 -20.90 -6.55
C TYR A 165 -23.84 -20.19 -7.19
N MET A 166 -24.51 -20.87 -8.12
CA MET A 166 -25.75 -20.41 -8.74
C MET A 166 -26.93 -21.12 -8.06
N ASP A 167 -28.00 -20.39 -7.76
CA ASP A 167 -29.19 -20.95 -7.13
C ASP A 167 -29.74 -22.14 -7.95
N SER A 168 -30.04 -23.24 -7.25
CA SER A 168 -30.71 -24.43 -7.78
C SER A 168 -31.99 -24.16 -8.58
N ALA A 169 -32.68 -23.05 -8.31
CA ALA A 169 -33.90 -22.64 -8.97
C ALA A 169 -33.66 -22.01 -10.36
N VAL A 170 -32.41 -21.71 -10.74
CA VAL A 170 -32.10 -21.12 -12.04
C VAL A 170 -32.49 -22.07 -13.18
N THR A 171 -33.27 -21.54 -14.13
CA THR A 171 -33.76 -22.27 -15.30
C THR A 171 -33.14 -21.75 -16.60
N ASN A 172 -33.39 -22.43 -17.72
CA ASN A 172 -33.00 -21.91 -19.05
C ASN A 172 -33.70 -20.59 -19.39
N THR A 173 -34.90 -20.35 -18.86
CA THR A 173 -35.59 -19.05 -18.99
C THR A 173 -34.79 -17.96 -18.27
N THR A 174 -34.42 -18.20 -17.01
CA THR A 174 -33.58 -17.29 -16.22
C THR A 174 -32.26 -17.00 -16.94
N ILE A 175 -31.57 -18.02 -17.47
CA ILE A 175 -30.32 -17.84 -18.22
C ILE A 175 -30.54 -16.97 -19.48
N SER A 176 -31.69 -17.08 -20.13
CA SER A 176 -32.03 -16.25 -21.29
C SER A 176 -32.24 -14.79 -20.88
N GLU A 177 -32.97 -14.55 -19.79
CA GLU A 177 -33.15 -13.23 -19.21
C GLU A 177 -31.80 -12.60 -18.81
N LEU A 178 -30.90 -13.37 -18.18
CA LEU A 178 -29.56 -12.89 -17.82
C LEU A 178 -28.73 -12.43 -19.03
N LYS A 179 -28.95 -13.04 -20.20
CA LYS A 179 -28.31 -12.60 -21.46
C LYS A 179 -28.94 -11.31 -21.97
N ASP A 180 -30.28 -11.23 -21.95
CA ASP A 180 -31.02 -10.04 -22.40
C ASP A 180 -30.69 -8.81 -21.54
N TYR A 181 -30.46 -9.00 -20.24
CA TYR A 181 -30.00 -7.96 -19.32
C TYR A 181 -28.47 -7.75 -19.30
N GLY A 182 -27.71 -8.40 -20.17
CA GLY A 182 -26.27 -8.19 -20.31
C GLY A 182 -25.39 -8.73 -19.16
N ALA A 183 -25.97 -9.48 -18.21
CA ALA A 183 -25.19 -10.12 -17.15
C ALA A 183 -24.27 -11.22 -17.71
N VAL A 184 -24.77 -11.96 -18.71
CA VAL A 184 -24.04 -13.03 -19.39
C VAL A 184 -23.73 -12.62 -20.83
N ALA A 185 -22.44 -12.59 -21.19
CA ALA A 185 -21.96 -12.33 -22.55
C ALA A 185 -21.19 -13.56 -23.05
N ASP A 186 -21.50 -14.04 -24.26
CA ASP A 186 -20.89 -15.26 -24.84
C ASP A 186 -20.97 -16.50 -23.93
N GLY A 187 -22.03 -16.58 -23.12
CA GLY A 187 -22.20 -17.67 -22.14
C GLY A 187 -21.33 -17.54 -20.89
N LYS A 188 -20.60 -16.42 -20.73
CA LYS A 188 -19.73 -16.14 -19.60
C LYS A 188 -20.36 -15.08 -18.69
N LEU A 189 -20.35 -15.38 -17.40
CA LEU A 189 -20.64 -14.42 -16.33
C LEU A 189 -19.30 -14.02 -15.71
N ASP A 190 -19.12 -12.74 -15.42
CA ASP A 190 -17.89 -12.21 -14.86
C ASP A 190 -18.20 -11.58 -13.49
N ILE A 191 -17.48 -12.00 -12.46
CA ILE A 191 -17.56 -11.44 -11.10
C ILE A 191 -16.28 -10.65 -10.89
N LYS A 192 -16.43 -9.33 -10.75
CA LYS A 192 -15.31 -8.41 -10.58
C LYS A 192 -14.96 -8.29 -9.10
N VAL A 193 -13.67 -8.17 -8.81
CA VAL A 193 -13.18 -7.96 -7.45
C VAL A 193 -12.22 -6.79 -7.48
N MET A 194 -12.46 -5.82 -6.60
CA MET A 194 -11.54 -4.73 -6.32
C MET A 194 -11.15 -4.78 -4.85
N ALA A 195 -9.94 -4.33 -4.53
CA ALA A 195 -9.48 -4.17 -3.16
C ALA A 195 -8.95 -2.75 -2.97
N GLU A 196 -9.08 -2.25 -1.75
CA GLU A 196 -8.50 -0.98 -1.33
C GLU A 196 -7.82 -1.12 0.03
N GLY A 197 -6.73 -0.37 0.20
CA GLY A 197 -5.94 -0.30 1.42
C GLY A 197 -5.92 1.12 1.96
N VAL A 198 -5.98 1.27 3.28
CA VAL A 198 -5.83 2.55 3.97
C VAL A 198 -4.84 2.39 5.11
N GLN A 199 -4.02 3.41 5.34
CA GLN A 199 -3.07 3.43 6.44
C GLN A 199 -3.80 3.19 7.77
N ALA A 200 -3.28 2.27 8.58
CA ALA A 200 -3.84 1.98 9.89
C ALA A 200 -3.29 2.90 10.99
N GLU A 201 -2.14 3.55 10.76
CA GLU A 201 -1.56 4.50 11.72
C GLU A 201 -2.41 5.76 11.84
N GLY A 202 -2.72 6.13 13.08
CA GLY A 202 -3.63 7.23 13.40
C GLY A 202 -5.10 6.82 13.59
N PHE A 203 -5.45 5.55 13.39
CA PHE A 203 -6.83 5.04 13.52
C PHE A 203 -6.94 3.86 14.48
N GLY A 204 -8.00 3.84 15.29
CA GLY A 204 -8.30 2.75 16.22
C GLY A 204 -8.94 1.52 15.54
N ASP A 205 -9.57 1.72 14.39
CA ASP A 205 -10.34 0.71 13.67
C ASP A 205 -10.38 1.00 12.15
N ALA A 206 -10.74 -0.02 11.38
CA ALA A 206 -10.79 0.05 9.92
C ALA A 206 -11.89 1.00 9.41
N GLU A 207 -13.06 1.02 10.07
CA GLU A 207 -14.20 1.83 9.66
C GLU A 207 -13.85 3.33 9.66
N SER A 208 -13.26 3.81 10.75
CA SER A 208 -12.80 5.19 10.90
C SER A 208 -11.72 5.53 9.87
N ALA A 209 -10.81 4.60 9.57
CA ALA A 209 -9.75 4.80 8.59
C ALA A 209 -10.32 4.97 7.18
N PHE A 210 -11.19 4.05 6.75
CA PHE A 210 -11.82 4.11 5.42
C PHE A 210 -12.74 5.33 5.28
N ALA A 211 -13.53 5.66 6.31
CA ALA A 211 -14.40 6.83 6.28
C ALA A 211 -13.58 8.13 6.15
N ALA A 212 -12.43 8.23 6.82
CA ALA A 212 -11.55 9.39 6.70
C ALA A 212 -10.83 9.48 5.34
N ALA A 213 -10.43 8.34 4.77
CA ALA A 213 -9.67 8.31 3.53
C ALA A 213 -10.54 8.48 2.27
N PHE A 214 -11.73 7.87 2.26
CA PHE A 214 -12.55 7.76 1.05
C PHE A 214 -13.97 8.30 1.20
N GLY A 215 -14.41 8.60 2.43
CA GLY A 215 -15.79 9.04 2.71
C GLY A 215 -16.81 7.91 2.56
N GLU A 216 -18.06 8.29 2.32
CA GLU A 216 -19.13 7.35 2.05
C GLU A 216 -19.03 6.79 0.61
N ILE A 217 -19.25 5.48 0.49
CA ILE A 217 -19.29 4.79 -0.80
C ILE A 217 -20.59 5.17 -1.53
N SER A 218 -20.47 5.45 -2.83
CA SER A 218 -21.62 5.72 -3.69
C SER A 218 -21.37 5.22 -5.12
N GLU A 219 -22.38 5.29 -5.99
CA GLU A 219 -22.26 4.91 -7.41
C GLU A 219 -21.10 5.64 -8.13
N THR A 220 -20.76 6.86 -7.70
CA THR A 220 -19.72 7.71 -8.32
C THR A 220 -18.45 7.87 -7.47
N ASN A 221 -18.41 7.31 -6.26
CA ASN A 221 -17.27 7.43 -5.35
C ASN A 221 -16.95 6.04 -4.78
N ASN A 222 -16.22 5.24 -5.55
CA ASN A 222 -15.90 3.85 -5.20
C ASN A 222 -14.70 3.33 -6.04
N PRO A 223 -14.12 2.16 -5.72
CA PRO A 223 -12.94 1.66 -6.44
C PRO A 223 -13.12 1.38 -7.94
N PHE A 224 -14.35 1.14 -8.41
CA PHE A 224 -14.62 0.87 -9.83
C PHE A 224 -14.64 2.14 -10.68
N THR A 225 -15.08 3.26 -10.12
CA THR A 225 -15.18 4.57 -10.80
C THR A 225 -14.10 5.55 -10.38
N GLY A 226 -13.34 5.21 -9.33
CA GLY A 226 -12.38 6.08 -8.68
C GLY A 226 -13.03 6.93 -7.58
N TYR A 227 -12.18 7.60 -6.80
CA TYR A 227 -12.60 8.51 -5.75
C TYR A 227 -12.57 9.96 -6.25
N SER A 228 -13.70 10.65 -6.13
CA SER A 228 -13.78 12.09 -6.39
C SER A 228 -13.24 12.84 -5.17
N LYS A 229 -12.12 13.54 -5.34
CA LYS A 229 -11.56 14.43 -4.31
C LYS A 229 -12.39 15.69 -4.12
#